data_AF-A0A8G0Q8E5-F1
#
_entry.id   AF-A0A8G0Q8E5-F1
#
_cell.length_a   1.000
_cell.length_b   1.000
_cell.length_c   1.000
_cell.angle_alpha   90.00
_cell.angle_beta   90.00
_cell.angle_gamma   90.00
#
_symmetry.space_group_name_H-M   'P 1'
#
loop_
_entity.id
_entity.type
_entity.pdbx_description
1 polymer ?
#
loop_
_entity_poly.entity_id
_entity_poly.type
_entity_poly.pdbx_seq_one_letter_code
_entity_poly.pdbx_strand_id
1 'polypeptide(L)' 'TLDFHTNKRICEEVAIIPTKPLRNKIAGYVTHLMGRLRHS' A
#
# COMPACT_ATOMS: atom_id res chain seq x y z
N THR A 1 -7.44 3.70 3.60
CA THR A 1 -8.39 2.83 2.86
C THR A 1 -7.89 1.39 2.94
N LEU A 2 -8.77 0.41 3.12
CA LEU A 2 -8.39 -1.02 3.16
C LEU A 2 -8.23 -1.65 1.78
N ASP A 3 -8.40 -0.87 0.72
CA ASP A 3 -8.32 -1.34 -0.64
C ASP A 3 -6.87 -1.31 -1.17
N PHE A 4 -6.39 -2.47 -1.60
CA PHE A 4 -5.03 -2.62 -2.14
C PHE A 4 -4.80 -1.79 -3.40
N HIS A 5 -5.78 -1.71 -4.31
CA HIS A 5 -5.62 -0.99 -5.58
C HIS A 5 -5.50 0.51 -5.35
N THR A 6 -6.23 1.04 -4.37
CA THR A 6 -6.18 2.44 -3.96
C THR A 6 -4.84 2.75 -3.31
N ASN A 7 -4.38 1.91 -2.37
CA ASN A 7 -3.06 2.09 -1.73
C ASN A 7 -1.92 1.99 -2.75
N LYS A 8 -2.04 1.10 -3.74
CA LYS A 8 -1.05 0.96 -4.82
C LYS A 8 -0.96 2.23 -5.66
N ARG A 9 -2.08 2.86 -6.01
CA ARG A 9 -2.12 4.13 -6.76
C ARG A 9 -1.52 5.27 -5.94
N ILE A 10 -1.88 5.37 -4.66
CA ILE A 10 -1.31 6.36 -3.73
C ILE A 10 0.21 6.18 -3.63
N CYS A 11 0.73 4.95 -3.54
CA CYS A 11 2.17 4.70 -3.52
C CYS A 11 2.89 5.15 -4.79
N GLU A 12 2.23 5.19 -5.96
CA GLU A 12 2.79 5.73 -7.20
C GLU A 12 2.79 7.26 -7.22
N GLU A 13 1.78 7.88 -6.61
CA GLU A 13 1.64 9.34 -6.55
C GLU A 13 2.59 9.96 -5.50
N VAL A 14 2.85 9.25 -4.41
CA VAL A 14 3.61 9.77 -3.26
C VAL A 14 5.10 9.44 -3.31
N ALA A 15 5.51 8.37 -4.02
CA ALA A 15 6.89 7.92 -4.03
C ALA A 15 7.34 7.39 -5.40
N ILE A 16 8.59 7.68 -5.77
CA ILE A 16 9.22 7.09 -6.95
C ILE A 16 9.70 5.69 -6.60
N ILE A 17 8.91 4.68 -6.97
CA ILE A 17 9.23 3.26 -6.71
C ILE A 17 9.68 2.61 -8.04
N PRO A 18 10.93 2.15 -8.15
CA PRO A 18 11.53 1.78 -9.43
C PRO A 18 10.99 0.47 -10.03
N THR A 19 10.35 -0.39 -9.23
CA THR A 19 9.87 -1.69 -9.71
C THR A 19 8.45 -2.00 -9.27
N LYS A 20 7.69 -2.59 -10.20
CA LYS A 20 6.33 -3.10 -9.97
C LYS A 20 6.21 -4.07 -8.77
N PRO A 21 7.07 -5.09 -8.59
CA PRO A 21 6.97 -6.00 -7.44
C PRO A 21 7.22 -5.29 -6.10
N LEU A 22 8.16 -4.34 -6.04
CA LEU A 22 8.44 -3.58 -4.81
C LEU A 22 7.24 -2.73 -4.40
N ARG A 23 6.64 -2.01 -5.36
CA ARG A 23 5.42 -1.22 -5.12
C ARG A 23 4.28 -2.10 -4.60
N ASN A 24 4.08 -3.27 -5.20
CA ASN A 24 3.03 -4.19 -4.77
C ASN A 24 3.26 -4.69 -3.33
N LYS A 25 4.52 -4.97 -2.94
CA LYS A 25 4.85 -5.35 -1.55
C LYS A 25 4.55 -4.22 -0.56
N ILE A 26 4.92 -2.99 -0.90
CA ILE A 26 4.66 -1.81 -0.06
C ILE A 26 3.15 -1.59 0.11
N ALA A 27 2.40 -1.56 -0.99
CA ALA A 27 0.94 -1.39 -0.96
C ALA A 27 0.24 -2.51 -0.18
N GLY A 28 0.72 -3.76 -0.30
CA GLY A 28 0.23 -4.91 0.46
C GLY A 28 0.47 -4.76 1.96
N TYR A 29 1.69 -4.38 2.35
CA TYR A 29 2.03 -4.16 3.76
C TYR A 29 1.19 -3.03 4.39
N VAL A 30 1.07 -1.89 3.70
CA VAL A 30 0.26 -0.75 4.15
C VAL A 30 -1.20 -1.16 4.33
N THR A 31 -1.76 -1.92 3.39
CA THR A 31 -3.14 -2.43 3.48
C THR A 31 -3.34 -3.31 4.72
N HIS A 32 -2.38 -4.20 4.98
CA HIS A 32 -2.41 -5.09 6.14
C HIS A 32 -2.27 -4.32 7.46
N LEU A 33 -1.35 -3.34 7.51
CA LEU A 33 -1.14 -2.49 8.67
C LEU A 33 -2.38 -1.66 9.00
N MET A 34 -3.02 -1.05 8.00
CA MET A 34 -4.27 -0.32 8.19
C MET A 34 -5.40 -1.23 8.70
N GLY A 35 -5.47 -2.48 8.25
CA GLY A 35 -6.40 -3.48 8.78
C GLY A 35 -6.17 -3.79 10.26
N ARG A 36 -4.89 -3.91 10.68
CA ARG A 36 -4.52 -4.15 12.08
C ARG A 36 -4.86 -2.97 12.98
N LEU A 37 -4.51 -1.75 12.58
CA LEU A 37 -4.72 -0.54 13.38
C LEU A 37 -6.20 -0.22 13.61
N ARG A 38 -7.10 -0.62 12.71
CA ARG A 38 -8.54 -0.44 12.89
C ARG A 38 -9.16 -1.30 13.99
N HIS A 39 -8.47 -2.39 14.37
CA HIS A 39 -8.94 -3.35 15.37
C HIS A 39 -8.06 -3.34 16.64
N SER A 40 -7.17 -2.36 16.77
CA SER A 40 -6.53 -1.97 18.05
C SER A 40 -7.30 -0.82 18.66
#